data_AF-A0A3D5ZTN9-F1
#
_entry.id   AF-A0A3D5ZTN9-F1
#
_cell.length_a   1.000
_cell.length_b   1.000
_cell.length_c   1.000
_cell.angle_alpha   90.00
_cell.angle_beta   90.00
_cell.angle_gamma   90.00
#
_symmetry.space_group_name_H-M   'P 1'
#
loop_
_entity.id
_entity.type
_entity.pdbx_description
1 polymer ?
#
loop_
_entity_poly.entity_id
_entity_poly.type
_entity_poly.pdbx_seq_one_letter_code
_entity_poly.pdbx_strand_id
1 'polypeptide(L)'
;MSSLDIIALIVTILAVASFSVVFTLLFGTYAKSVIQGYKDGKNDAELITEFVKDKQKEKAAKRKRREVIKRVISSVLTAFVCVFFILALVNKISGNATVVGNKTLMVVASGSMSEKNAKYKDYLSGHDDQFPTYSIIVLEKVDSPEDLKRYDVIAYVNDKGVNIIHRIVNVNSDGTYTTRGDANAESDSDHPPFDRVIGKYTGKYLPTIGVFILFFQSYSGIATILAVIYCMIMMDNRAKAMNDAREERMTALSAALSLDKVENTDNLTVEFIEKLYLDKFIYTIDPSGMVTEEVREEILKDNPEPEGYNDINDFTKEKNTDDEKTDKNFPAEPVIKETVGNGSKNSDNKGETKK
;
A
#
# COMPACT_ATOMS: atom_id res chain seq x y z
N MET A 1 -9.31 -20.07 -19.88
CA MET A 1 -9.92 -18.99 -19.07
C MET A 1 -11.26 -18.66 -19.67
N SER A 2 -12.30 -18.56 -18.85
CA SER A 2 -13.61 -18.10 -19.31
C SER A 2 -13.55 -16.60 -19.64
N SER A 3 -14.52 -16.10 -20.41
CA SER A 3 -14.63 -14.67 -20.71
C SER A 3 -14.83 -13.83 -19.45
N LEU A 4 -15.52 -14.38 -18.44
CA LEU A 4 -15.67 -13.74 -17.13
C LEU A 4 -14.34 -13.63 -16.38
N ASP A 5 -13.49 -14.65 -16.43
CA ASP A 5 -12.16 -14.61 -15.79
C ASP A 5 -11.27 -13.53 -16.41
N ILE A 6 -11.37 -13.34 -17.74
CA ILE A 6 -10.62 -12.32 -18.47
C ILE A 6 -11.11 -10.92 -18.07
N ILE A 7 -12.42 -10.71 -18.01
CA ILE A 7 -12.99 -9.42 -17.58
C ILE A 7 -12.60 -9.12 -16.13
N ALA A 8 -12.74 -10.10 -15.22
CA ALA A 8 -12.36 -9.95 -13.82
C ALA A 8 -10.87 -9.61 -13.67
N LEU A 9 -10.00 -10.24 -14.48
CA LEU A 9 -8.58 -9.94 -14.51
C LEU A 9 -8.31 -8.49 -14.96
N ILE A 10 -8.92 -8.06 -16.06
CA ILE A 10 -8.74 -6.69 -16.59
C ILE A 10 -9.18 -5.66 -15.56
N VAL A 11 -10.36 -5.85 -14.95
CA VAL A 11 -10.89 -4.96 -13.91
C VAL A 11 -9.95 -4.93 -12.70
N THR A 12 -9.43 -6.08 -12.28
CA THR A 12 -8.48 -6.13 -11.15
C THR A 12 -7.20 -5.36 -11.46
N ILE A 13 -6.60 -5.58 -12.65
CA ILE A 13 -5.38 -4.88 -13.07
C ILE A 13 -5.62 -3.37 -13.10
N LEU A 14 -6.74 -2.92 -13.67
CA LEU A 14 -7.09 -1.51 -13.75
C LEU A 14 -7.31 -0.89 -12.35
N ALA A 15 -8.01 -1.60 -11.47
CA ALA A 15 -8.24 -1.16 -10.09
C ALA A 15 -6.90 -1.03 -9.33
N VAL A 16 -6.08 -2.08 -9.35
CA VAL A 16 -4.79 -2.12 -8.64
C VAL A 16 -3.80 -1.09 -9.20
N ALA A 17 -3.75 -0.91 -10.53
CA ALA A 17 -2.92 0.10 -11.16
C ALA A 17 -3.38 1.52 -10.78
N SER A 18 -4.69 1.79 -10.82
CA SER A 18 -5.23 3.09 -10.43
C SER A 18 -4.91 3.43 -8.97
N PHE A 19 -5.04 2.44 -8.08
CA PHE A 19 -4.70 2.59 -6.67
C PHE A 19 -3.20 2.88 -6.48
N SER A 20 -2.34 2.15 -7.19
CA SER A 20 -0.89 2.36 -7.16
C SER A 20 -0.51 3.76 -7.64
N VAL A 21 -1.17 4.28 -8.69
CA VAL A 21 -0.95 5.66 -9.18
C VAL A 21 -1.37 6.69 -8.14
N VAL A 22 -2.55 6.54 -7.53
CA VAL A 22 -3.04 7.44 -6.48
C VAL A 22 -2.08 7.45 -5.30
N PHE A 23 -1.62 6.28 -4.83
CA PHE A 23 -0.64 6.18 -3.75
C PHE A 23 0.70 6.83 -4.11
N THR A 24 1.20 6.62 -5.33
CA THR A 24 2.43 7.25 -5.81
C THR A 24 2.31 8.78 -5.86
N LEU A 25 1.17 9.32 -6.30
CA LEU A 25 0.93 10.76 -6.34
C LEU A 25 0.80 11.34 -4.92
N LEU A 26 -0.01 10.75 -4.05
CA LEU A 26 -0.20 11.21 -2.67
C LEU A 26 1.12 11.16 -1.88
N PHE A 27 1.81 10.02 -1.90
CA PHE A 27 3.07 9.89 -1.17
C PHE A 27 4.19 10.71 -1.81
N GLY A 28 4.20 10.84 -3.14
CA GLY A 28 5.16 11.66 -3.86
C GLY A 28 5.00 13.16 -3.56
N THR A 29 3.76 13.67 -3.55
CA THR A 29 3.47 15.07 -3.20
C THR A 29 3.77 15.35 -1.74
N TYR A 30 3.37 14.45 -0.83
CA TYR A 30 3.75 14.52 0.58
C TYR A 30 5.27 14.58 0.76
N ALA A 31 6.02 13.64 0.18
CA ALA A 31 7.47 13.60 0.29
C ALA A 31 8.13 14.86 -0.28
N LYS A 32 7.64 15.36 -1.42
CA LYS A 32 8.12 16.62 -2.01
C LYS A 32 7.87 17.81 -1.09
N SER A 33 6.68 17.90 -0.49
CA SER A 33 6.33 18.96 0.47
C SER A 33 7.23 18.93 1.71
N VAL A 34 7.49 17.75 2.27
CA VAL A 34 8.39 17.57 3.42
C VAL A 34 9.81 17.99 3.09
N ILE A 35 10.35 17.54 1.95
CA ILE A 35 11.70 17.91 1.49
C ILE A 35 11.81 19.42 1.28
N GLN A 36 10.79 20.03 0.67
CA GLN A 36 10.78 21.48 0.49
C GLN A 36 10.72 22.23 1.82
N GLY A 37 9.94 21.75 2.79
CA GLY A 37 9.90 22.31 4.14
C GLY A 37 11.25 22.29 4.85
N TYR A 38 12.09 21.28 4.61
CA TYR A 38 13.47 21.27 5.11
C TYR A 38 14.38 22.25 4.36
N LYS A 39 14.21 22.42 3.04
CA LYS A 39 15.00 23.37 2.24
C LYS A 39 14.67 24.82 2.58
N ASP A 40 13.39 25.12 2.78
CA ASP A 40 12.88 26.46 3.09
C ASP A 40 13.09 26.82 4.58
N GLY A 41 13.59 25.90 5.41
CA GLY A 41 13.78 26.12 6.84
C GLY A 41 12.50 26.10 7.69
N LYS A 42 11.33 25.88 7.08
CA LYS A 42 10.03 25.82 7.78
C LYS A 42 9.99 24.75 8.89
N ASN A 43 10.79 23.70 8.73
CA ASN A 43 10.87 22.59 9.68
C ASN A 43 12.06 22.70 10.66
N ASP A 44 12.84 23.78 10.63
CA ASP A 44 14.06 23.90 11.45
C ASP A 44 13.76 23.90 12.93
N ALA A 45 12.69 24.58 13.36
CA ALA A 45 12.28 24.61 14.76
C ALA A 45 11.94 23.20 15.29
N GLU A 46 11.24 22.39 14.48
CA GLU A 46 10.95 21.00 14.80
C GLU A 46 12.24 20.17 14.90
N LEU A 47 13.15 20.33 13.94
CA LEU A 47 14.44 19.64 13.91
C LEU A 47 15.28 19.93 15.15
N ILE A 48 15.47 21.21 15.50
CA ILE A 48 16.27 21.61 16.66
C ILE A 48 15.60 21.15 17.96
N THR A 49 14.28 21.26 18.05
CA THR A 49 13.53 20.73 19.21
C THR A 49 13.73 19.23 19.38
N GLU A 50 13.74 18.47 18.28
CA GLU A 50 14.01 17.03 18.31
C GLU A 50 15.48 16.73 18.67
N PHE A 51 16.43 17.53 18.18
CA PHE A 51 17.84 17.45 18.55
C PHE A 51 18.05 17.67 20.05
N VAL A 52 17.45 18.71 20.63
CA VAL A 52 17.50 19.00 22.07
C VAL A 52 16.94 17.83 22.88
N LYS A 53 15.75 17.32 22.50
CA LYS A 53 15.14 16.16 23.15
C LYS A 53 16.03 14.91 23.09
N ASP A 54 16.77 14.72 22.00
CA ASP A 54 17.68 13.60 21.83
C ASP A 54 18.97 13.75 22.64
N LYS A 55 19.51 14.98 22.76
CA LYS A 55 20.70 15.30 23.57
C LYS A 55 20.40 15.17 25.07
N GLN A 56 19.27 15.72 25.54
CA GLN A 56 18.80 15.60 26.92
C GLN A 56 18.54 14.15 27.37
N LYS A 57 18.15 13.27 26.44
CA LYS A 57 17.79 11.88 26.77
C LYS A 57 18.91 10.86 26.49
N GLU A 58 20.11 11.26 26.06
CA GLU A 58 21.12 10.35 25.50
C GLU A 58 20.53 9.38 24.44
N LYS A 59 19.52 9.82 23.67
CA LYS A 59 18.73 8.94 22.78
C LYS A 59 19.20 8.94 21.34
N ALA A 60 20.21 9.72 20.95
CA ALA A 60 20.74 9.73 19.59
C ALA A 60 21.14 8.33 19.07
N ALA A 61 21.81 7.53 19.90
CA ALA A 61 22.17 6.14 19.56
C ALA A 61 20.96 5.18 19.52
N LYS A 62 19.88 5.48 20.27
CA LYS A 62 18.62 4.72 20.24
C LYS A 62 17.77 5.09 19.01
N ARG A 63 17.80 6.36 18.56
CA ARG A 63 17.13 6.82 17.33
C ARG A 63 17.77 6.21 16.08
N LYS A 64 19.09 6.32 15.92
CA LYS A 64 19.82 5.67 14.81
C LYS A 64 19.52 4.17 14.75
N ARG A 65 19.51 3.50 15.91
CA ARG A 65 19.14 2.08 16.02
C ARG A 65 17.69 1.81 15.62
N ARG A 66 16.73 2.65 16.01
CA ARG A 66 15.31 2.51 15.63
C ARG A 66 15.13 2.64 14.11
N GLU A 67 15.81 3.58 13.47
CA GLU A 67 15.74 3.74 12.00
C GLU A 67 16.39 2.55 11.27
N VAL A 68 17.52 2.04 11.77
CA VAL A 68 18.12 0.79 11.25
C VAL A 68 17.18 -0.39 11.45
N ILE A 69 16.58 -0.56 12.63
CA ILE A 69 15.62 -1.63 12.93
C ILE A 69 14.41 -1.55 11.99
N LYS A 70 13.81 -0.36 11.80
CA LYS A 70 12.69 -0.17 10.85
C LYS A 70 13.08 -0.60 9.43
N ARG A 71 14.29 -0.22 8.97
CA ARG A 71 14.78 -0.58 7.63
C ARG A 71 14.99 -2.09 7.50
N VAL A 72 15.57 -2.72 8.51
CA VAL A 72 15.77 -4.18 8.55
C VAL A 72 14.43 -4.90 8.56
N ILE A 73 13.47 -4.46 9.40
CA ILE A 73 12.11 -5.03 9.44
C ILE A 73 11.42 -4.88 8.09
N SER A 74 11.46 -3.68 7.47
CA SER A 74 10.87 -3.46 6.13
C SER A 74 11.49 -4.39 5.09
N SER A 75 12.83 -4.53 5.11
CA SER A 75 13.56 -5.39 4.16
C SER A 75 13.22 -6.87 4.35
N VAL A 76 13.13 -7.33 5.61
CA VAL A 76 12.73 -8.70 5.95
C VAL A 76 11.28 -8.96 5.52
N LEU A 77 10.38 -8.01 5.74
CA LEU A 77 8.99 -8.13 5.33
C LEU A 77 8.84 -8.20 3.81
N THR A 78 9.56 -7.35 3.07
CA THR A 78 9.60 -7.39 1.60
C THR A 78 10.15 -8.72 1.10
N ALA A 79 11.26 -9.20 1.67
CA ALA A 79 11.84 -10.50 1.32
C ALA A 79 10.87 -11.65 1.60
N PHE A 80 10.15 -11.60 2.73
CA PHE A 80 9.11 -12.56 3.07
C PHE A 80 8.00 -12.58 2.02
N VAL A 81 7.46 -11.41 1.63
CA VAL A 81 6.44 -11.31 0.57
C VAL A 81 6.98 -11.88 -0.76
N CYS A 82 8.23 -11.61 -1.13
CA CYS A 82 8.86 -12.16 -2.32
C CYS A 82 8.98 -13.70 -2.27
N VAL A 83 9.36 -14.28 -1.13
CA VAL A 83 9.42 -15.74 -0.96
C VAL A 83 8.04 -16.35 -1.12
N PHE A 84 7.01 -15.79 -0.48
CA PHE A 84 5.64 -16.26 -0.63
C PHE A 84 5.12 -16.13 -2.07
N PHE A 85 5.51 -15.07 -2.78
CA PHE A 85 5.21 -14.89 -4.18
C PHE A 85 5.84 -15.97 -5.06
N ILE A 86 7.12 -16.29 -4.84
CA ILE A 86 7.81 -17.37 -5.55
C ILE A 86 7.13 -18.72 -5.26
N LEU A 87 6.80 -18.99 -4.00
CA LEU A 87 6.06 -20.20 -3.63
C LEU A 87 4.68 -20.26 -4.29
N ALA A 88 3.96 -19.14 -4.40
CA ALA A 88 2.69 -19.07 -5.10
C ALA A 88 2.85 -19.38 -6.60
N LEU A 89 3.89 -18.85 -7.25
CA LEU A 89 4.23 -19.14 -8.64
C LEU A 89 4.57 -20.62 -8.86
N VAL A 90 5.41 -21.20 -8.00
CA VAL A 90 5.78 -22.62 -8.06
C VAL A 90 4.53 -23.50 -7.90
N ASN A 91 3.71 -23.24 -6.89
CA ASN A 91 2.50 -24.03 -6.65
C ASN A 91 1.46 -23.89 -7.77
N LYS A 92 1.39 -22.73 -8.44
CA LYS A 92 0.55 -22.55 -9.63
C LYS A 92 1.02 -23.46 -10.77
N ILE A 93 2.33 -23.54 -11.00
CA ILE A 93 2.91 -24.42 -12.03
C ILE A 93 2.71 -25.90 -11.68
N SER A 94 2.73 -26.25 -10.40
CA SER A 94 2.54 -27.63 -9.89
C SER A 94 1.07 -28.07 -9.75
N GLY A 95 0.09 -27.29 -10.22
CA GLY A 95 -1.31 -27.72 -10.27
C GLY A 95 -2.03 -27.76 -8.91
N ASN A 96 -1.67 -26.91 -7.94
CA ASN A 96 -2.31 -26.82 -6.61
C ASN A 96 -2.07 -28.03 -5.69
N ALA A 97 -1.08 -28.86 -5.99
CA ALA A 97 -0.64 -29.96 -5.14
C ALA A 97 0.78 -29.67 -4.62
N THR A 98 0.94 -29.52 -3.30
CA THR A 98 2.24 -29.35 -2.67
C THR A 98 2.62 -30.65 -1.95
N VAL A 99 3.65 -31.32 -2.43
CA VAL A 99 4.17 -32.56 -1.82
C VAL A 99 5.10 -32.19 -0.65
N VAL A 100 4.81 -32.74 0.52
CA VAL A 100 5.57 -32.57 1.77
C VAL A 100 5.84 -33.97 2.36
N GLY A 101 6.99 -34.55 2.02
CA GLY A 101 7.31 -35.94 2.38
C GLY A 101 6.33 -36.92 1.74
N ASN A 102 5.66 -37.74 2.56
CA ASN A 102 4.66 -38.72 2.10
C ASN A 102 3.23 -38.14 2.07
N LYS A 103 3.06 -36.83 2.31
CA LYS A 103 1.76 -36.17 2.32
C LYS A 103 1.70 -35.11 1.23
N THR A 104 0.52 -34.93 0.65
CA THR A 104 0.26 -33.88 -0.32
C THR A 104 -0.81 -32.96 0.24
N LEU A 105 -0.51 -31.67 0.32
CA LEU A 105 -1.50 -30.64 0.62
C LEU A 105 -2.13 -30.19 -0.70
N MET A 106 -3.46 -30.24 -0.77
CA MET A 106 -4.19 -29.83 -1.96
C MET A 106 -5.30 -28.85 -1.58
N VAL A 107 -5.45 -27.79 -2.38
CA VAL A 107 -6.53 -26.83 -2.21
C VAL A 107 -7.75 -27.27 -2.99
N VAL A 108 -8.90 -27.32 -2.32
CA VAL A 108 -10.18 -27.73 -2.91
C VAL A 108 -10.77 -26.57 -3.71
N ALA A 109 -10.86 -26.73 -5.03
CA ALA A 109 -11.36 -25.70 -5.92
C ALA A 109 -12.88 -25.77 -6.20
N SER A 110 -13.50 -26.94 -6.06
CA SER A 110 -14.91 -27.19 -6.37
C SER A 110 -15.75 -27.54 -5.14
N GLY A 111 -17.07 -27.52 -5.29
CA GLY A 111 -18.04 -27.96 -4.28
C GLY A 111 -18.44 -29.43 -4.39
N SER A 112 -17.82 -30.22 -5.27
CA SER A 112 -18.28 -31.59 -5.57
C SER A 112 -18.17 -32.58 -4.40
N MET A 113 -17.35 -32.26 -3.39
CA MET A 113 -17.20 -33.04 -2.14
C MET A 113 -17.75 -32.31 -0.92
N SER A 114 -18.50 -31.20 -1.09
CA SER A 114 -18.91 -30.33 0.01
C SER A 114 -20.14 -30.81 0.78
N GLU A 115 -20.98 -31.64 0.15
CA GLU A 115 -22.21 -32.14 0.72
C GLU A 115 -22.55 -33.53 0.17
N LYS A 116 -23.53 -34.19 0.79
CA LYS A 116 -24.05 -35.49 0.34
C LYS A 116 -25.25 -35.29 -0.57
N ASN A 117 -25.16 -35.79 -1.80
CA ASN A 117 -26.29 -35.78 -2.72
C ASN A 117 -27.42 -36.67 -2.20
N ALA A 118 -28.65 -36.15 -2.24
CA ALA A 118 -29.83 -36.83 -1.74
C ALA A 118 -30.09 -38.20 -2.41
N LYS A 119 -29.68 -38.37 -3.68
CA LYS A 119 -29.83 -39.61 -4.45
C LYS A 119 -29.02 -40.78 -3.88
N TYR A 120 -27.94 -40.50 -3.14
CA TYR A 120 -26.99 -41.50 -2.66
C TYR A 120 -26.88 -41.53 -1.13
N LYS A 121 -27.92 -41.10 -0.41
CA LYS A 121 -27.94 -41.06 1.07
C LYS A 121 -27.54 -42.39 1.71
N ASP A 122 -28.07 -43.51 1.20
CA ASP A 122 -27.78 -44.84 1.76
C ASP A 122 -26.32 -45.26 1.49
N TYR A 123 -25.81 -44.98 0.29
CA TYR A 123 -24.42 -45.26 -0.08
C TYR A 123 -23.42 -44.41 0.74
N LEU A 124 -23.75 -43.15 1.03
CA LEU A 124 -22.92 -42.22 1.81
C LEU A 124 -23.20 -42.30 3.32
N SER A 125 -24.05 -43.22 3.76
CA SER A 125 -24.35 -43.39 5.19
C SER A 125 -23.08 -43.78 5.96
N GLY A 126 -22.81 -43.09 7.07
CA GLY A 126 -21.59 -43.28 7.88
C GLY A 126 -20.30 -42.67 7.32
N HIS A 127 -20.34 -42.02 6.15
CA HIS A 127 -19.18 -41.38 5.52
C HIS A 127 -19.32 -39.85 5.57
N ASP A 128 -19.09 -39.25 6.74
CA ASP A 128 -19.25 -37.80 7.03
C ASP A 128 -17.94 -36.99 6.85
N ASP A 129 -17.13 -37.37 5.87
CA ASP A 129 -15.82 -36.82 5.54
C ASP A 129 -15.87 -35.76 4.42
N GLN A 130 -17.04 -35.13 4.21
CA GLN A 130 -17.19 -33.99 3.29
C GLN A 130 -16.46 -32.77 3.82
N PHE A 131 -15.98 -31.93 2.90
CA PHE A 131 -15.23 -30.73 3.23
C PHE A 131 -15.66 -29.54 2.36
N PRO A 132 -15.74 -28.32 2.93
CA PRO A 132 -16.13 -27.14 2.17
C PRO A 132 -15.15 -26.83 1.02
N THR A 133 -15.66 -26.17 -0.03
CA THR A 133 -14.82 -25.54 -1.05
C THR A 133 -13.82 -24.57 -0.42
N TYR A 134 -12.64 -24.42 -1.03
CA TYR A 134 -11.53 -23.61 -0.54
C TYR A 134 -10.88 -24.09 0.75
N SER A 135 -11.17 -25.32 1.17
CA SER A 135 -10.41 -25.99 2.22
C SER A 135 -9.06 -26.48 1.69
N ILE A 136 -8.09 -26.64 2.60
CA ILE A 136 -6.86 -27.41 2.32
C ILE A 136 -7.08 -28.81 2.86
N ILE A 137 -6.93 -29.82 2.02
CA ILE A 137 -7.00 -31.22 2.42
C ILE A 137 -5.62 -31.84 2.51
N VAL A 138 -5.47 -32.82 3.40
CA VAL A 138 -4.25 -33.61 3.54
C VAL A 138 -4.47 -34.97 2.88
N LEU A 139 -3.69 -35.22 1.83
CA LEU A 139 -3.62 -36.48 1.11
C LEU A 139 -2.40 -37.26 1.57
N GLU A 140 -2.52 -38.57 1.67
CA GLU A 140 -1.44 -39.50 1.92
C GLU A 140 -1.10 -40.22 0.62
N LYS A 141 0.20 -40.30 0.30
CA LYS A 141 0.67 -41.04 -0.86
C LYS A 141 0.31 -42.51 -0.71
N VAL A 142 -0.14 -43.11 -1.80
CA VAL A 142 -0.46 -44.54 -1.85
C VAL A 142 0.57 -45.25 -2.71
N ASP A 143 1.17 -46.32 -2.20
CA ASP A 143 2.25 -47.04 -2.88
C ASP A 143 1.76 -48.25 -3.67
N SER A 144 0.57 -48.78 -3.35
CA SER A 144 0.00 -49.96 -4.02
C SER A 144 -1.50 -49.80 -4.35
N PRO A 145 -2.00 -50.29 -5.50
CA PRO A 145 -3.42 -50.26 -5.85
C PRO A 145 -4.35 -50.92 -4.82
N GLU A 146 -3.86 -51.93 -4.09
CA GLU A 146 -4.59 -52.71 -3.08
C GLU A 146 -4.97 -51.89 -1.83
N ASP A 147 -4.30 -50.76 -1.63
CA ASP A 147 -4.55 -49.83 -0.52
C ASP A 147 -5.72 -48.87 -0.79
N LEU A 148 -6.24 -48.88 -2.03
CA LEU A 148 -7.41 -48.13 -2.46
C LEU A 148 -8.63 -49.03 -2.56
N LYS A 149 -9.68 -48.66 -1.83
CA LYS A 149 -10.91 -49.46 -1.73
C LYS A 149 -12.13 -48.60 -2.02
N ARG A 150 -13.25 -49.27 -2.25
CA ARG A 150 -14.56 -48.60 -2.30
C ARG A 150 -14.73 -47.74 -1.03
N TYR A 151 -15.29 -46.54 -1.23
CA TYR A 151 -15.52 -45.48 -0.25
C TYR A 151 -14.32 -44.58 0.09
N ASP A 152 -13.09 -44.93 -0.33
CA ASP A 152 -11.97 -44.01 -0.17
C ASP A 152 -12.17 -42.74 -1.01
N VAL A 153 -11.80 -41.59 -0.47
CA VAL A 153 -11.71 -40.34 -1.23
C VAL A 153 -10.29 -40.20 -1.74
N ILE A 154 -10.14 -40.06 -3.05
CA ILE A 154 -8.85 -39.93 -3.71
C ILE A 154 -8.76 -38.62 -4.48
N ALA A 155 -7.55 -38.07 -4.54
CA ALA A 155 -7.20 -37.06 -5.52
C ALA A 155 -6.47 -37.71 -6.69
N TYR A 156 -6.83 -37.34 -7.92
CA TYR A 156 -6.23 -37.89 -9.13
C TYR A 156 -6.22 -36.84 -10.25
N VAL A 157 -5.42 -37.10 -11.28
CA VAL A 157 -5.38 -36.27 -12.50
C VAL A 157 -6.32 -36.88 -13.55
N ASN A 158 -7.31 -36.11 -14.01
CA ASN A 158 -8.20 -36.59 -15.07
C ASN A 158 -7.52 -36.60 -16.45
N ASP A 159 -8.24 -37.13 -17.45
CA ASP A 159 -7.83 -37.17 -18.87
C ASP A 159 -7.44 -35.80 -19.46
N LYS A 160 -7.93 -34.71 -18.86
CA LYS A 160 -7.66 -33.32 -19.26
C LYS A 160 -6.53 -32.67 -18.46
N GLY A 161 -5.84 -33.40 -17.60
CA GLY A 161 -4.75 -32.87 -16.77
C GLY A 161 -5.22 -32.01 -15.59
N VAL A 162 -6.49 -32.13 -15.19
CA VAL A 162 -7.09 -31.40 -14.08
C VAL A 162 -7.14 -32.28 -12.84
N ASN A 163 -6.76 -31.73 -11.69
CA ASN A 163 -6.84 -32.42 -10.41
C ASN A 163 -8.30 -32.50 -9.95
N ILE A 164 -8.76 -33.73 -9.70
CA ILE A 164 -10.11 -34.06 -9.24
C ILE A 164 -9.99 -34.78 -7.90
N ILE A 165 -10.89 -34.46 -6.95
CA ILE A 165 -10.96 -35.11 -5.64
C ILE A 165 -12.34 -35.70 -5.50
N HIS A 166 -12.48 -37.03 -5.58
CA HIS A 166 -13.78 -37.71 -5.54
C HIS A 166 -13.69 -39.05 -4.81
N ARG A 167 -14.85 -39.61 -4.45
CA ARG A 167 -14.95 -40.89 -3.76
C ARG A 167 -15.00 -42.06 -4.73
N ILE A 168 -14.30 -43.15 -4.41
CA ILE A 168 -14.33 -44.40 -5.16
C ILE A 168 -15.69 -45.09 -4.95
N VAL A 169 -16.48 -45.14 -6.01
CA VAL A 169 -17.74 -45.90 -6.07
C VAL A 169 -17.47 -47.35 -6.39
N ASN A 170 -16.51 -47.62 -7.29
CA ASN A 170 -16.16 -48.98 -7.68
C ASN A 170 -14.70 -49.11 -8.08
N VAL A 171 -14.08 -50.24 -7.73
CA VAL A 171 -12.79 -50.66 -8.30
C VAL A 171 -13.12 -51.61 -9.46
N ASN A 172 -12.76 -51.22 -10.67
CA ASN A 172 -13.09 -51.96 -11.88
C ASN A 172 -12.13 -53.14 -12.07
N SER A 173 -12.54 -54.15 -12.84
CA SER A 173 -11.73 -55.35 -13.08
C SER A 173 -10.45 -55.10 -13.89
N ASP A 174 -10.38 -53.98 -14.60
CA ASP A 174 -9.23 -53.53 -15.38
C ASP A 174 -8.22 -52.71 -14.54
N GLY A 175 -8.46 -52.56 -13.24
CA GLY A 175 -7.60 -51.78 -12.34
C GLY A 175 -7.86 -50.27 -12.35
N THR A 176 -8.91 -49.80 -13.03
CA THR A 176 -9.35 -48.41 -12.99
C THR A 176 -10.37 -48.15 -11.87
N TYR A 177 -10.54 -46.88 -11.49
CA TYR A 177 -11.49 -46.49 -10.44
C TYR A 177 -12.68 -45.75 -11.03
N THR A 178 -13.89 -46.20 -10.70
CA THR A 178 -15.10 -45.39 -10.92
C THR A 178 -15.26 -44.45 -9.74
N THR A 179 -15.12 -43.15 -9.98
CA THR A 179 -15.22 -42.11 -8.95
C THR A 179 -16.50 -41.28 -9.07
N ARG A 180 -16.90 -40.64 -7.97
CA ARG A 180 -18.00 -39.67 -7.94
C ARG A 180 -17.79 -38.64 -6.84
N GLY A 181 -18.08 -37.38 -7.14
CA GLY A 181 -18.20 -36.35 -6.12
C GLY A 181 -19.44 -36.57 -5.25
N ASP A 182 -19.29 -36.50 -3.93
CA ASP A 182 -20.40 -36.77 -3.00
C ASP A 182 -21.63 -35.89 -3.24
N ALA A 183 -21.43 -34.65 -3.73
CA ALA A 183 -22.50 -33.71 -4.07
C ALA A 183 -23.09 -33.94 -5.48
N ASN A 184 -22.39 -34.70 -6.34
CA ASN A 184 -22.79 -34.90 -7.73
C ASN A 184 -23.91 -35.96 -7.86
N ALA A 185 -24.78 -35.76 -8.85
CA ALA A 185 -25.90 -36.67 -9.14
C ALA A 185 -25.50 -37.88 -10.00
N GLU A 186 -24.34 -37.83 -10.64
CA GLU A 186 -23.81 -38.84 -11.55
C GLU A 186 -22.34 -39.10 -11.27
N SER A 187 -21.87 -40.31 -11.60
CA SER A 187 -20.46 -40.68 -11.51
C SER A 187 -19.65 -40.02 -12.63
N ASP A 188 -18.34 -39.90 -12.43
CA ASP A 188 -17.46 -39.32 -13.43
C ASP A 188 -17.35 -40.23 -14.66
N SER A 189 -17.21 -39.61 -15.84
CA SER A 189 -17.00 -40.34 -17.09
C SER A 189 -15.58 -40.87 -17.25
N ASP A 190 -14.60 -40.24 -16.60
CA ASP A 190 -13.21 -40.68 -16.59
C ASP A 190 -13.01 -41.72 -15.48
N HIS A 191 -12.28 -42.78 -15.80
CA HIS A 191 -11.92 -43.86 -14.89
C HIS A 191 -10.40 -43.88 -14.72
N PRO A 192 -9.85 -43.17 -13.72
CA PRO A 192 -8.41 -43.10 -13.53
C PRO A 192 -7.81 -44.48 -13.20
N PRO A 193 -6.76 -44.94 -13.90
CA PRO A 193 -5.81 -45.93 -13.39
C PRO A 193 -5.02 -45.40 -12.17
N PHE A 194 -4.38 -46.32 -11.46
CA PHE A 194 -3.61 -46.05 -10.24
C PHE A 194 -2.47 -45.04 -10.43
N ASP A 195 -1.81 -45.04 -11.59
CA ASP A 195 -0.71 -44.13 -11.92
C ASP A 195 -1.13 -42.65 -11.95
N ARG A 196 -2.42 -42.37 -12.16
CA ARG A 196 -3.00 -41.02 -12.13
C ARG A 196 -3.44 -40.59 -10.72
N VAL A 197 -3.36 -41.47 -9.72
CA VAL A 197 -3.73 -41.16 -8.34
C VAL A 197 -2.61 -40.38 -7.65
N ILE A 198 -2.95 -39.22 -7.10
CA ILE A 198 -2.05 -38.34 -6.37
C ILE A 198 -1.94 -38.78 -4.90
N GLY A 199 -3.05 -39.22 -4.31
CA GLY A 199 -3.09 -39.72 -2.94
C GLY A 199 -4.50 -39.91 -2.40
N LYS A 200 -4.59 -40.55 -1.23
CA LYS A 200 -5.82 -40.81 -0.49
C LYS A 200 -6.05 -39.75 0.57
N TYR A 201 -7.28 -39.27 0.69
CA TYR A 201 -7.66 -38.30 1.70
C TYR A 201 -7.58 -38.91 3.11
N THR A 202 -6.94 -38.20 4.02
CA THR A 202 -6.69 -38.66 5.40
C THR A 202 -7.85 -38.36 6.37
N GLY A 203 -8.93 -37.73 5.90
CA GLY A 203 -10.02 -37.23 6.75
C GLY A 203 -9.72 -35.90 7.44
N LYS A 204 -8.55 -35.29 7.20
CA LYS A 204 -8.14 -34.02 7.80
C LYS A 204 -8.13 -32.89 6.78
N TYR A 205 -8.80 -31.80 7.13
CA TYR A 205 -8.81 -30.57 6.34
C TYR A 205 -8.71 -29.33 7.22
N LEU A 206 -8.27 -28.23 6.61
CA LEU A 206 -8.28 -26.90 7.20
C LEU A 206 -9.27 -26.03 6.42
N PRO A 207 -10.40 -25.61 7.03
CA PRO A 207 -11.45 -24.90 6.31
C PRO A 207 -10.99 -23.52 5.84
N THR A 208 -11.52 -23.08 4.70
CA THR A 208 -11.56 -21.68 4.21
C THR A 208 -10.23 -20.98 3.89
N ILE A 209 -9.09 -21.45 4.38
CA ILE A 209 -7.81 -20.75 4.18
C ILE A 209 -7.24 -20.92 2.76
N GLY A 210 -7.70 -21.95 2.05
CA GLY A 210 -7.27 -22.25 0.68
C GLY A 210 -7.69 -21.17 -0.34
N VAL A 211 -8.70 -20.35 -0.02
CA VAL A 211 -9.11 -19.25 -0.90
C VAL A 211 -7.98 -18.25 -1.13
N PHE A 212 -7.18 -17.96 -0.09
CA PHE A 212 -6.03 -17.06 -0.21
C PHE A 212 -4.93 -17.67 -1.08
N ILE A 213 -4.72 -18.99 -0.98
CA ILE A 213 -3.74 -19.69 -1.82
C ILE A 213 -4.16 -19.63 -3.28
N LEU A 214 -5.43 -19.96 -3.59
CA LEU A 214 -5.95 -19.86 -4.96
C LEU A 214 -5.91 -18.42 -5.48
N PHE A 215 -6.22 -17.44 -4.62
CA PHE A 215 -6.12 -16.04 -4.99
C PHE A 215 -4.68 -15.67 -5.37
N PHE A 216 -3.69 -15.97 -4.54
CA PHE A 216 -2.28 -15.65 -4.83
C PHE A 216 -1.72 -16.40 -6.03
N GLN A 217 -2.30 -17.55 -6.40
CA GLN A 217 -1.97 -18.28 -7.64
C GLN A 217 -2.70 -17.71 -8.87
N SER A 218 -3.84 -17.02 -8.69
CA SER A 218 -4.58 -16.42 -9.79
C SER A 218 -3.79 -15.27 -10.44
N TYR A 219 -4.09 -14.95 -11.70
CA TYR A 219 -3.47 -13.81 -12.37
C TYR A 219 -3.78 -12.48 -11.65
N SER A 220 -4.99 -12.35 -11.10
CA SER A 220 -5.41 -11.20 -10.29
C SER A 220 -4.60 -11.07 -9.01
N GLY A 221 -4.37 -12.17 -8.29
CA GLY A 221 -3.55 -12.14 -7.06
C GLY A 221 -2.08 -11.88 -7.35
N ILE A 222 -1.53 -12.46 -8.42
CA ILE A 222 -0.17 -12.16 -8.89
C ILE A 222 -0.01 -10.66 -9.18
N ALA A 223 -0.95 -10.06 -9.94
CA ALA A 223 -0.93 -8.63 -10.23
C ALA A 223 -1.02 -7.78 -8.94
N THR A 224 -1.84 -8.21 -7.98
CA THR A 224 -1.99 -7.55 -6.68
C THR A 224 -0.68 -7.58 -5.88
N ILE A 225 -0.02 -8.74 -5.80
CA ILE A 225 1.27 -8.87 -5.10
C ILE A 225 2.33 -7.96 -5.74
N LEU A 226 2.42 -7.95 -7.06
CA LEU A 226 3.38 -7.10 -7.78
C LEU A 226 3.16 -5.61 -7.50
N ALA A 227 1.90 -5.17 -7.43
CA ALA A 227 1.56 -3.80 -7.07
C ALA A 227 1.91 -3.45 -5.63
N VAL A 228 1.69 -4.37 -4.69
CA VAL A 228 2.11 -4.19 -3.28
C VAL A 228 3.63 -4.05 -3.20
N ILE A 229 4.39 -4.92 -3.87
CA ILE A 229 5.86 -4.84 -3.93
C ILE A 229 6.30 -3.50 -4.52
N TYR A 230 5.68 -3.07 -5.62
CA TYR A 230 5.94 -1.76 -6.21
C TYR A 230 5.70 -0.61 -5.22
N CYS A 231 4.55 -0.62 -4.53
CA CYS A 231 4.22 0.41 -3.54
C CYS A 231 5.21 0.43 -2.38
N MET A 232 5.62 -0.73 -1.87
CA MET A 232 6.63 -0.82 -0.81
C MET A 232 7.97 -0.21 -1.26
N ILE A 233 8.47 -0.59 -2.43
CA ILE A 233 9.73 -0.05 -2.98
C ILE A 233 9.61 1.46 -3.21
N MET A 234 8.49 1.93 -3.77
CA MET A 234 8.24 3.34 -4.00
C MET A 234 8.25 4.13 -2.68
N MET A 235 7.56 3.63 -1.65
CA MET A 235 7.52 4.26 -0.33
C MET A 235 8.90 4.29 0.33
N ASP A 236 9.66 3.19 0.29
CA ASP A 236 11.01 3.13 0.87
C ASP A 236 11.95 4.13 0.19
N ASN A 237 11.90 4.26 -1.14
CA ASN A 237 12.70 5.23 -1.89
C ASN A 237 12.37 6.68 -1.52
N ARG A 238 11.09 7.01 -1.37
CA ARG A 238 10.63 8.35 -0.99
C ARG A 238 10.93 8.66 0.48
N ALA A 239 10.77 7.68 1.37
CA ALA A 239 11.15 7.81 2.77
C ALA A 239 12.65 8.03 2.93
N LYS A 240 13.48 7.33 2.15
CA LYS A 240 14.92 7.58 2.10
C LYS A 240 15.22 9.00 1.67
N ALA A 241 14.63 9.49 0.58
CA ALA A 241 14.85 10.86 0.11
C ALA A 241 14.47 11.94 1.15
N MET A 242 13.37 11.74 1.90
CA MET A 242 13.00 12.64 3.00
C MET A 242 14.01 12.60 4.14
N ASN A 243 14.48 11.41 4.52
CA ASN A 243 15.48 11.26 5.57
C ASN A 243 16.83 11.87 5.17
N ASP A 244 17.26 11.71 3.92
CA ASP A 244 18.50 12.29 3.41
C ASP A 244 18.43 13.82 3.45
N ALA A 245 17.33 14.42 2.98
CA ALA A 245 17.11 15.87 3.06
C ALA A 245 17.07 16.40 4.51
N ARG A 246 16.48 15.62 5.41
CA ARG A 246 16.45 15.92 6.85
C ARG A 246 17.85 15.90 7.47
N GLU A 247 18.65 14.87 7.17
CA GLU A 247 20.02 14.74 7.69
C GLU A 247 20.94 15.83 7.15
N GLU A 248 20.80 16.18 5.86
CA GLU A 248 21.52 17.29 5.24
C GLU A 248 21.19 18.62 5.94
N ARG A 249 19.91 18.94 6.13
CA ARG A 249 19.48 20.17 6.82
C ARG A 249 19.95 20.20 8.27
N MET A 250 19.82 19.09 8.99
CA MET A 250 20.30 18.97 10.38
C MET A 250 21.81 19.21 10.47
N THR A 251 22.60 18.67 9.53
CA THR A 251 24.04 18.85 9.50
C THR A 251 24.40 20.33 9.26
N ALA A 252 23.71 20.99 8.34
CA ALA A 252 23.88 22.42 8.08
C ALA A 252 23.54 23.27 9.32
N LEU A 253 22.42 22.99 9.99
CA LEU A 253 22.03 23.67 11.23
C LEU A 253 23.03 23.44 12.37
N SER A 254 23.54 22.21 12.52
CA SER A 254 24.53 21.90 13.56
C SER A 254 25.82 22.70 13.37
N ALA A 255 26.28 22.81 12.11
CA ALA A 255 27.47 23.58 11.78
C ALA A 255 27.25 25.09 11.98
N ALA A 256 26.13 25.63 11.49
CA ALA A 256 25.83 27.06 11.58
C ALA A 256 25.62 27.54 13.02
N LEU A 257 24.92 26.75 13.85
CA LEU A 257 24.56 27.11 15.22
C LEU A 257 25.52 26.52 16.26
N SER A 258 26.58 25.80 15.84
CA SER A 258 27.50 25.09 16.73
C SER A 258 26.79 24.20 17.76
N LEU A 259 25.70 23.51 17.36
CA LEU A 259 24.83 22.75 18.27
C LEU A 259 25.57 21.66 19.05
N ASP A 260 26.64 21.12 18.47
CA ASP A 260 27.50 20.13 19.11
C ASP A 260 28.19 20.66 20.39
N LYS A 261 28.51 21.97 20.42
CA LYS A 261 29.17 22.64 21.55
C LYS A 261 28.20 23.07 22.66
N VAL A 262 26.90 22.95 22.46
CA VAL A 262 25.89 23.40 23.44
C VAL A 262 25.81 22.41 24.60
N GLU A 263 26.51 22.66 25.71
CA GLU A 263 26.58 21.71 26.84
C GLU A 263 25.29 21.63 27.66
N ASN A 264 24.57 22.75 27.81
CA ASN A 264 23.31 22.80 28.56
C ASN A 264 22.15 23.14 27.63
N THR A 265 21.10 22.30 27.64
CA THR A 265 19.92 22.46 26.77
C THR A 265 18.62 22.64 27.56
N ASP A 266 18.69 22.76 28.89
CA ASP A 266 17.51 22.75 29.77
C ASP A 266 16.62 24.01 29.58
N ASN A 267 17.21 25.10 29.07
CA ASN A 267 16.53 26.38 28.84
C ASN A 267 16.49 26.79 27.35
N LEU A 268 16.67 25.85 26.41
CA LEU A 268 16.64 26.20 24.97
C LEU A 268 15.19 26.30 24.48
N THR A 269 14.74 27.53 24.19
CA THR A 269 13.48 27.80 23.48
C THR A 269 13.78 27.99 22.00
N VAL A 270 13.09 27.26 21.13
CA VAL A 270 13.24 27.35 19.68
C VAL A 270 11.94 27.87 19.10
N GLU A 271 11.98 29.07 18.54
CA GLU A 271 10.83 29.70 17.90
C GLU A 271 11.15 29.95 16.43
N PHE A 272 10.21 29.58 15.55
CA PHE A 272 10.28 29.95 14.14
C PHE A 272 9.60 31.30 13.98
N ILE A 273 10.35 32.30 13.53
CA ILE A 273 9.87 33.66 13.32
C ILE A 273 10.00 33.99 11.83
N GLU A 274 8.87 34.19 11.16
CA GLU A 274 8.84 34.68 9.78
C GLU A 274 8.87 36.21 9.80
N LYS A 275 9.87 36.79 9.14
CA LYS A 275 10.04 38.25 9.01
C LYS A 275 9.82 38.69 7.58
N LEU A 276 8.89 39.62 7.37
CA LEU A 276 8.67 40.27 6.08
C LEU A 276 9.28 41.68 6.12
N TYR A 277 10.13 41.98 5.15
CA TYR A 277 10.74 43.30 4.99
C TYR A 277 9.98 44.04 3.90
N LEU A 278 9.29 45.14 4.27
CA LEU A 278 8.57 45.98 3.33
C LEU A 278 8.82 47.45 3.66
N ASP A 279 9.37 48.17 2.69
CA ASP A 279 9.82 49.56 2.85
C ASP A 279 10.79 49.73 4.05
N LYS A 280 10.41 50.47 5.10
CA LYS A 280 11.23 50.74 6.30
C LYS A 280 10.87 49.88 7.51
N PHE A 281 9.97 48.91 7.33
CA PHE A 281 9.39 48.15 8.43
C PHE A 281 9.71 46.66 8.32
N ILE A 282 9.89 46.04 9.50
CA ILE A 282 10.01 44.60 9.64
C ILE A 282 8.72 44.12 10.29
N TYR A 283 7.99 43.27 9.57
CA TYR A 283 6.79 42.63 10.07
C TYR A 283 7.16 41.24 10.58
N THR A 284 6.87 40.97 11.84
CA THR A 284 7.06 39.65 12.42
C THR A 284 5.71 38.96 12.51
N ILE A 285 5.60 37.79 11.89
CA ILE A 285 4.37 36.98 11.93
C ILE A 285 4.54 35.92 13.01
N ASP A 286 3.82 36.08 14.12
CA ASP A 286 3.76 35.10 15.21
C ASP A 286 2.94 33.86 14.78
N PRO A 287 3.26 32.65 15.26
CA PRO A 287 2.45 31.44 15.05
C PRO A 287 0.94 31.57 15.33
N SER A 288 0.52 32.52 16.17
CA SER A 288 -0.88 32.86 16.48
C SER A 288 -1.57 33.75 15.45
N GLY A 289 -0.84 34.23 14.43
CA GLY A 289 -1.35 35.08 13.36
C GLY A 289 -1.33 36.58 13.65
N MET A 290 -0.73 37.01 14.76
CA MET A 290 -0.53 38.44 15.05
C MET A 290 0.71 38.97 14.33
N VAL A 291 0.57 40.16 13.73
CA VAL A 291 1.67 40.86 13.06
C VAL A 291 2.14 41.98 13.98
N THR A 292 3.38 41.91 14.45
CA THR A 292 4.04 43.04 15.11
C THR A 292 4.90 43.79 14.11
N GLU A 293 4.90 45.12 14.19
CA GLU A 293 5.61 46.03 13.29
C GLU A 293 6.71 46.76 14.07
N GLU A 294 7.94 46.69 13.57
CA GLU A 294 9.09 47.37 14.16
C GLU A 294 9.89 48.12 13.08
N VAL A 295 10.49 49.25 13.44
CA VAL A 295 11.24 50.11 12.51
C VAL A 295 12.62 49.51 12.24
N ARG A 296 12.94 49.27 10.97
CA ARG A 296 14.17 48.59 10.51
C ARG A 296 15.46 49.29 10.97
N GLU A 297 15.48 50.62 10.91
CA GLU A 297 16.63 51.46 11.32
C GLU A 297 16.94 51.35 12.82
N GLU A 298 15.92 51.11 13.65
CA GLU A 298 16.06 51.07 15.11
C GLU A 298 16.63 49.72 15.56
N ILE A 299 16.27 48.62 14.89
CA ILE A 299 16.79 47.28 15.17
C ILE A 299 18.25 47.11 14.70
N LEU A 300 18.59 47.63 13.51
CA LEU A 300 19.95 47.55 12.96
C LEU A 300 20.98 48.34 13.81
N LYS A 301 20.51 49.30 14.61
CA LYS A 301 21.34 50.07 15.54
C LYS A 301 21.84 49.22 16.72
N ASP A 302 21.00 48.30 17.19
CA ASP A 302 21.27 47.46 18.37
C ASP A 302 21.75 46.05 18.02
N ASN A 303 21.56 45.60 16.77
CA ASN A 303 22.04 44.30 16.29
C ASN A 303 22.50 44.39 14.82
N PRO A 304 23.73 44.90 14.57
CA PRO A 304 24.23 45.14 13.22
C PRO A 304 24.41 43.82 12.45
N GLU A 305 24.20 43.86 11.13
CA GLU A 305 24.32 42.69 10.26
C GLU A 305 25.75 42.11 10.31
N PRO A 306 25.90 40.77 10.25
CA PRO A 306 27.21 40.14 10.10
C PRO A 306 27.86 40.56 8.78
N GLU A 307 29.18 40.76 8.78
CA GLU A 307 29.94 41.24 7.61
C GLU A 307 29.67 40.38 6.36
N GLY A 308 29.09 40.99 5.31
CA GLY A 308 28.94 40.38 3.97
C GLY A 308 27.53 40.35 3.35
N TYR A 309 26.51 40.97 3.96
CA TYR A 309 25.10 40.86 3.52
C TYR A 309 24.65 41.83 2.40
N ASN A 310 25.52 42.72 1.91
CA ASN A 310 25.14 43.92 1.13
C ASN A 310 24.59 43.73 -0.31
N ASP A 311 24.33 42.51 -0.80
CA ASP A 311 24.08 42.29 -2.24
C ASP A 311 22.60 42.31 -2.71
N ILE A 312 21.64 42.77 -1.90
CA ILE A 312 20.20 42.70 -2.25
C ILE A 312 19.56 44.06 -2.59
N ASN A 313 20.28 45.19 -2.44
CA ASN A 313 19.66 46.52 -2.56
C ASN A 313 19.79 47.23 -3.93
N ASP A 314 20.17 46.56 -5.01
CA ASP A 314 20.44 47.24 -6.30
C ASP A 314 19.23 47.38 -7.25
N PHE A 315 17.98 47.20 -6.79
CA PHE A 315 16.80 47.27 -7.67
C PHE A 315 15.93 48.54 -7.58
N THR A 316 16.30 49.56 -6.80
CA THR A 316 15.47 50.79 -6.66
C THR A 316 16.16 52.11 -7.00
N LYS A 317 17.30 52.10 -7.70
CA LYS A 317 17.82 53.31 -8.35
C LYS A 317 17.38 53.38 -9.81
N GLU A 318 16.13 53.74 -10.05
CA GLU A 318 15.81 54.64 -11.17
C GLU A 318 14.42 55.25 -11.03
N LYS A 319 14.40 56.59 -11.17
CA LYS A 319 13.27 57.52 -11.16
C LYS A 319 12.60 57.78 -9.82
N ASN A 320 12.96 58.93 -9.22
CA ASN A 320 12.04 60.07 -9.21
C ASN A 320 12.80 61.34 -8.80
N THR A 321 12.96 62.26 -9.75
CA THR A 321 13.06 63.69 -9.49
C THR A 321 11.64 64.27 -9.61
N ASP A 322 11.18 64.82 -8.49
CA ASP A 322 10.37 66.03 -8.32
C ASP A 322 9.19 66.27 -9.29
N ASP A 323 7.95 66.26 -8.76
CA ASP A 323 7.32 67.52 -8.35
C ASP A 323 5.92 67.37 -7.72
N GLU A 324 5.71 68.29 -6.77
CA GLU A 324 4.57 68.75 -5.97
C GLU A 324 3.09 68.36 -6.21
N LYS A 325 2.42 68.22 -5.05
CA LYS A 325 1.06 68.68 -4.65
C LYS A 325 -0.18 68.06 -5.31
N THR A 326 -1.04 67.41 -4.51
CA THR A 326 -2.29 67.99 -3.94
C THR A 326 -3.20 66.93 -3.28
N ASP A 327 -3.68 67.29 -2.08
CA ASP A 327 -5.01 67.13 -1.49
C ASP A 327 -5.79 65.78 -1.50
N LYS A 328 -6.06 65.32 -0.26
CA LYS A 328 -7.30 64.74 0.30
C LYS A 328 -7.91 63.41 -0.17
N ASN A 329 -8.40 62.73 0.87
CA ASN A 329 -9.46 61.71 0.96
C ASN A 329 -9.10 60.25 0.69
N PHE A 330 -9.11 59.48 1.79
CA PHE A 330 -9.50 58.06 1.78
C PHE A 330 -10.82 57.87 1.03
N PRO A 331 -10.99 56.72 0.33
CA PRO A 331 -11.92 55.74 0.91
C PRO A 331 -11.48 54.26 0.74
N ALA A 332 -11.88 53.50 1.77
CA ALA A 332 -12.43 52.13 1.82
C ALA A 332 -12.03 51.05 0.80
N GLU A 333 -11.78 49.87 1.38
CA GLU A 333 -11.73 48.48 0.86
C GLU A 333 -12.29 48.19 -0.55
N PRO A 334 -11.69 47.22 -1.27
CA PRO A 334 -12.42 46.44 -2.26
C PRO A 334 -12.73 45.02 -1.75
N VAL A 335 -14.03 44.76 -1.58
CA VAL A 335 -14.63 43.42 -1.66
C VAL A 335 -14.67 42.98 -3.13
N ILE A 336 -14.10 41.82 -3.46
CA ILE A 336 -14.30 41.10 -4.74
C ILE A 336 -14.35 39.60 -4.40
N LYS A 337 -15.50 38.97 -4.11
CA LYS A 337 -16.56 38.43 -4.99
C LYS A 337 -16.06 37.59 -6.18
N GLU A 338 -16.32 36.28 -6.06
CA GLU A 338 -16.24 35.24 -7.07
C GLU A 338 -16.94 35.64 -8.39
N THR A 339 -16.30 35.31 -9.51
CA THR A 339 -16.95 35.23 -10.82
C THR A 339 -16.75 33.84 -11.42
N VAL A 340 -17.80 33.04 -11.33
CA VAL A 340 -18.11 31.95 -12.25
C VAL A 340 -18.63 32.57 -13.54
N GLY A 341 -17.96 32.31 -14.66
CA GLY A 341 -18.45 32.63 -16.00
C GLY A 341 -18.91 31.36 -16.70
N ASN A 342 -20.21 31.24 -16.97
CA ASN A 342 -20.72 30.39 -18.04
C ASN A 342 -21.66 31.21 -18.93
N GLY A 343 -21.51 31.04 -20.25
CA GLY A 343 -21.98 31.98 -21.26
C GLY A 343 -23.45 31.83 -21.69
N SER A 344 -24.00 33.00 -22.05
CA SER A 344 -24.80 33.30 -23.25
C SER A 344 -26.19 32.67 -23.49
N LYS A 345 -27.22 33.52 -23.25
CA LYS A 345 -28.33 33.98 -24.12
C LYS A 345 -29.17 32.98 -24.95
N ASN A 346 -30.49 32.98 -24.73
CA ASN A 346 -31.55 33.67 -25.53
C ASN A 346 -32.94 33.20 -25.04
N SER A 347 -33.80 34.08 -24.48
CA SER A 347 -34.84 34.93 -25.10
C SER A 347 -36.18 34.23 -25.41
N ASP A 348 -37.23 34.78 -24.79
CA ASP A 348 -38.63 34.92 -25.25
C ASP A 348 -39.70 33.83 -25.01
N ASN A 349 -40.44 34.03 -23.89
CA ASN A 349 -41.83 34.52 -23.78
C ASN A 349 -43.05 33.77 -24.40
N LYS A 350 -44.13 33.72 -23.59
CA LYS A 350 -45.54 33.33 -23.83
C LYS A 350 -45.80 31.83 -24.12
N GLY A 351 -46.77 31.13 -23.56
CA GLY A 351 -48.05 31.48 -22.93
C GLY A 351 -49.10 30.47 -23.43
N GLU A 352 -49.99 30.00 -22.54
CA GLU A 352 -51.29 29.35 -22.80
C GLU A 352 -51.39 27.87 -23.30
N THR A 353 -51.88 27.03 -22.38
CA THR A 353 -53.08 26.15 -22.44
C THR A 353 -53.66 25.55 -23.73
N LYS A 354 -54.18 24.31 -23.53
CA LYS A 354 -55.02 23.43 -24.37
C LYS A 354 -54.22 22.67 -25.44
N LYS A 355 -54.35 21.35 -25.61
CA LYS A 355 -55.46 20.43 -25.39
C LYS A 355 -54.89 19.01 -25.25
#